data_AF-A0A1G2NE85-F1
#
_entry.id   AF-A0A1G2NE85-F1
#
_cell.length_a   1.000
_cell.length_b   1.000
_cell.length_c   1.000
_cell.angle_alpha   90.00
_cell.angle_beta   90.00
_cell.angle_gamma   90.00
#
_symmetry.space_group_name_H-M   'P 1'
#
loop_
_entity.id
_entity.type
_entity.pdbx_description
1 polymer ?
#
loop_
_entity_poly.entity_id
_entity_poly.type
_entity_poly.pdbx_seq_one_letter_code
_entity_poly.pdbx_strand_id
1 'polypeptide(L)'
;MDSITHEAQNALLKTFEEPTPHTHFFLLIKNADMLLPTLHSRVEVVSAEAAGISSSESGKEEAKEFLAASVEKRIASAEKIVKALKDEKMTKGVATALISDMVGAARGTHAFPRTATEGLEHLVRAEEYARDRSASLKIILEHLAVVLPKM
;
A
#
# COMPACT_ATOMS: atom_id res chain seq x y z
N MET A 1 10.43 8.19 3.85
CA MET A 1 9.72 8.94 2.79
C MET A 1 10.65 8.96 1.60
N ASP A 2 10.49 8.01 0.68
CA ASP A 2 11.24 8.00 -0.57
C ASP A 2 10.33 8.61 -1.65
N SER A 3 10.31 9.94 -1.71
CA SER A 3 9.63 10.68 -2.78
C SER A 3 10.68 11.48 -3.56
N ILE A 4 10.50 11.58 -4.87
CA ILE A 4 11.35 12.40 -5.73
C ILE A 4 11.33 13.86 -5.26
N THR A 5 12.50 14.44 -4.98
CA THR A 5 12.59 15.81 -4.47
C THR A 5 12.24 16.83 -5.55
N HIS A 6 11.88 18.04 -5.14
CA HIS A 6 11.54 19.11 -6.07
C HIS A 6 12.69 19.42 -7.05
N GLU A 7 13.94 19.40 -6.57
CA GLU A 7 15.14 19.62 -7.38
C GLU A 7 15.34 18.49 -8.39
N ALA A 8 15.12 17.24 -7.99
CA ALA A 8 15.21 16.09 -8.88
C ALA A 8 14.14 16.14 -9.97
N GLN A 9 12.90 16.52 -9.64
CA GLN A 9 11.84 16.72 -10.63
C GLN A 9 12.20 17.81 -11.64
N ASN A 10 12.74 18.95 -11.17
CA ASN A 10 13.21 20.03 -12.05
C ASN A 10 14.36 19.59 -12.97
N ALA A 11 15.29 18.78 -12.46
CA ALA A 11 16.41 18.28 -13.25
C ALA A 11 15.96 17.37 -14.41
N LEU A 12 14.82 16.70 -14.27
CA LEU A 12 14.27 15.80 -15.29
C LEU A 12 13.49 16.51 -16.41
N LEU A 13 13.15 17.80 -16.27
CA LEU A 13 12.24 18.49 -17.20
C LEU A 13 12.69 18.42 -18.67
N LYS A 14 13.96 18.74 -18.94
CA LYS A 14 14.50 18.70 -20.32
C LYS A 14 14.52 17.28 -20.88
N THR A 15 14.83 16.30 -20.05
CA THR A 15 14.90 14.89 -20.44
C THR A 15 13.53 14.32 -20.83
N PHE A 16 12.46 14.78 -20.15
CA PHE A 16 11.09 14.39 -20.49
C PHE A 16 10.52 15.18 -21.68
N GLU A 17 10.98 16.41 -21.90
CA GLU A 17 10.55 17.25 -23.03
C GLU A 17 11.15 16.80 -24.36
N GLU A 18 12.45 16.51 -24.36
CA GLU A 18 13.22 16.10 -25.54
C GLU A 18 13.96 14.80 -25.23
N PRO A 19 13.23 13.66 -25.08
CA PRO A 19 13.86 12.39 -24.80
C PRO A 19 14.75 11.97 -25.96
N THR A 20 15.84 11.27 -25.66
CA THR A 20 16.65 10.63 -26.69
C THR A 20 15.80 9.66 -27.52
N PRO A 21 16.04 9.54 -28.84
CA PRO A 21 15.29 8.61 -29.68
C PRO A 21 15.26 7.19 -29.07
N HIS A 22 14.12 6.51 -29.19
CA HIS A 22 13.87 5.18 -28.64
C HIS A 22 13.95 5.07 -27.11
N THR A 23 13.71 6.17 -26.39
CA THR A 23 13.66 6.17 -24.91
C THR A 23 12.22 6.33 -24.43
N HIS A 24 11.81 5.48 -23.49
CA HIS A 24 10.50 5.54 -22.86
C HIS A 24 10.67 5.67 -21.34
N PHE A 25 9.94 6.62 -20.75
CA PHE A 25 9.92 6.84 -19.31
C PHE A 25 8.62 6.30 -18.71
N PHE A 26 8.74 5.51 -17.65
CA PHE A 26 7.62 5.04 -16.85
C PHE A 26 7.80 5.53 -15.41
N LEU A 27 6.87 6.36 -14.94
CA LEU A 27 6.83 6.86 -13.57
C LEU A 27 5.75 6.11 -12.80
N LEU A 28 6.15 5.31 -11.81
CA LEU A 28 5.24 4.61 -10.91
C LEU A 28 5.06 5.45 -9.64
N ILE A 29 3.96 6.20 -9.58
CA ILE A 29 3.64 7.12 -8.48
C ILE A 29 2.29 6.78 -7.87
N LYS A 30 2.13 7.03 -6.57
CA LYS A 30 0.87 6.78 -5.87
C LYS A 30 -0.23 7.79 -6.24
N ASN A 31 0.18 9.03 -6.47
CA ASN A 31 -0.72 10.11 -6.87
C ASN A 31 0.04 11.05 -7.82
N ALA A 32 -0.60 11.43 -8.93
CA ALA A 32 -0.10 12.40 -9.90
C ALA A 32 0.15 13.80 -9.31
N ASP A 33 -0.60 14.18 -8.26
CA ASP A 33 -0.43 15.46 -7.55
C ASP A 33 0.93 15.61 -6.86
N MET A 34 1.69 14.51 -6.72
CA MET A 34 3.06 14.58 -6.21
C MET A 34 4.05 15.17 -7.23
N LEU A 35 3.66 15.24 -8.50
CA LEU A 35 4.48 15.81 -9.55
C LEU A 35 4.33 17.34 -9.58
N LEU A 36 5.44 18.04 -9.82
CA LEU A 36 5.40 19.46 -10.13
C LEU A 36 4.55 19.69 -11.38
N PRO A 37 3.76 20.78 -11.45
CA PRO A 37 2.95 21.10 -12.62
C PRO A 37 3.74 21.08 -13.94
N THR A 38 5.02 21.46 -13.89
CA THR A 38 5.94 21.49 -15.03
C THR A 38 6.36 20.12 -15.53
N LEU A 39 6.50 19.13 -14.65
CA LEU A 39 6.79 17.74 -15.03
C LEU A 39 5.49 17.01 -15.39
N HIS A 40 4.40 17.27 -14.66
CA HIS A 40 3.08 16.73 -14.93
C HIS A 40 2.60 17.06 -16.36
N SER A 41 2.88 18.27 -16.87
CA SER A 41 2.51 18.65 -18.24
C SER A 41 3.30 17.93 -19.34
N ARG A 42 4.36 17.18 -19.01
CA ARG A 42 5.24 16.46 -19.93
C ARG A 42 5.04 14.94 -19.87
N VAL A 43 4.08 14.47 -19.09
CA VAL A 43 3.77 13.04 -18.93
C VAL A 43 2.31 12.78 -19.24
N GLU A 44 2.01 11.56 -19.64
CA GLU A 44 0.64 11.07 -19.76
C GLU A 44 0.29 10.25 -18.50
N VAL A 45 -0.85 10.58 -17.88
CA VAL A 45 -1.30 9.88 -16.67
C VAL A 45 -2.23 8.74 -17.07
N VAL A 46 -1.80 7.53 -16.77
CA VAL A 46 -2.62 6.31 -16.88
C VAL A 46 -2.92 5.83 -15.47
N SER A 47 -4.18 5.96 -15.03
CA SER A 47 -4.59 5.39 -13.75
C SER A 47 -5.01 3.92 -13.91
N ALA A 48 -4.76 3.13 -12.87
CA ALA A 48 -5.16 1.71 -12.86
C ALA A 48 -6.68 1.57 -13.00
N GLU A 49 -7.44 2.46 -12.36
CA GLU A 49 -8.90 2.46 -12.40
C GLU A 49 -9.42 2.77 -13.81
N ALA A 50 -8.85 3.77 -14.49
CA ALA A 50 -9.23 4.14 -15.85
C ALA A 50 -8.87 3.04 -16.86
N ALA A 51 -7.80 2.30 -16.61
CA ALA A 51 -7.40 1.13 -17.39
C ALA A 51 -8.25 -0.13 -17.10
N GLY A 52 -9.25 -0.05 -16.23
CA GLY A 52 -10.06 -1.19 -15.80
C GLY A 52 -9.28 -2.20 -14.95
N ILE A 53 -8.09 -1.82 -14.48
CA ILE A 53 -7.27 -2.61 -13.57
C ILE A 53 -7.77 -2.31 -12.16
N SER A 54 -8.79 -3.05 -11.72
CA SER A 54 -9.17 -3.05 -10.32
C SER A 54 -8.08 -3.75 -9.50
N SER A 55 -7.68 -3.15 -8.37
CA SER A 55 -7.08 -3.89 -7.25
C SER A 55 -7.82 -5.21 -7.04
N SER A 56 -7.11 -6.34 -6.89
CA SER A 56 -7.76 -7.65 -6.84
C SER A 56 -8.87 -7.67 -5.78
N GLU A 57 -10.09 -8.05 -6.18
CA GLU A 57 -11.21 -8.20 -5.25
C GLU A 57 -10.88 -9.23 -4.15
N SER A 58 -9.99 -10.18 -4.45
CA SER A 58 -9.49 -11.15 -3.46
C SER A 58 -8.74 -10.51 -2.30
N GLY A 59 -7.90 -9.49 -2.54
CA GLY A 59 -7.12 -8.84 -1.48
C GLY A 59 -7.99 -8.04 -0.52
N LYS A 60 -9.01 -7.35 -1.07
CA LYS A 60 -10.00 -6.62 -0.28
C LYS A 60 -10.84 -7.54 0.60
N GLU A 61 -11.22 -8.71 0.09
CA GLU A 61 -12.02 -9.65 0.86
C GLU A 61 -11.20 -10.30 1.98
N GLU A 62 -9.97 -10.71 1.70
CA GLU A 62 -9.03 -11.20 2.73
C GLU A 62 -8.80 -10.16 3.83
N ALA A 63 -8.69 -8.88 3.47
CA ALA A 63 -8.54 -7.79 4.44
C ALA A 63 -9.78 -7.66 5.34
N LYS A 64 -10.99 -7.68 4.78
CA LYS A 64 -12.24 -7.65 5.58
C LYS A 64 -12.36 -8.88 6.47
N GLU A 65 -12.05 -10.06 5.96
CA GLU A 65 -12.06 -11.30 6.73
C GLU A 65 -11.10 -11.22 7.93
N PHE A 66 -9.89 -10.68 7.73
CA PHE A 66 -8.94 -10.48 8.82
C PHE A 66 -9.50 -9.49 9.86
N LEU A 67 -10.07 -8.37 9.43
CA LEU A 67 -10.62 -7.34 10.32
C LEU A 67 -11.84 -7.83 11.12
N ALA A 68 -12.66 -8.73 10.57
CA ALA A 68 -13.80 -9.31 11.26
C ALA A 68 -13.42 -10.53 12.16
N ALA A 69 -12.26 -11.14 11.93
CA ALA A 69 -11.85 -12.37 12.59
C ALA A 69 -11.56 -12.21 14.10
N SER A 70 -11.61 -13.33 14.83
CA SER A 70 -11.10 -13.41 16.20
C SER A 70 -9.57 -13.33 16.22
N VAL A 71 -9.00 -12.95 17.37
CA VAL A 71 -7.54 -12.91 17.59
C VAL A 71 -6.87 -14.22 17.18
N GLU A 72 -7.45 -15.37 17.60
CA GLU A 72 -6.95 -16.71 17.24
C GLU A 72 -6.88 -16.91 15.71
N LYS A 73 -7.94 -16.56 14.99
CA LYS A 73 -7.99 -16.68 13.52
C LYS A 73 -7.02 -15.72 12.83
N ARG A 74 -6.84 -14.50 13.38
CA ARG A 74 -5.87 -13.52 12.85
C ARG A 74 -4.44 -13.99 13.03
N ILE A 75 -4.08 -14.57 14.18
CA ILE A 75 -2.76 -15.17 14.41
C ILE A 75 -2.52 -16.31 13.42
N ALA A 76 -3.49 -17.22 13.25
CA ALA A 76 -3.37 -18.30 12.27
C ALA A 76 -3.21 -17.77 10.82
N SER A 77 -3.89 -16.68 10.46
CA SER A 77 -3.71 -16.02 9.17
C SER A 77 -2.29 -15.42 9.03
N ALA A 78 -1.80 -14.73 10.06
CA ALA A 78 -0.45 -14.18 10.10
C ALA A 78 0.62 -15.27 9.92
N GLU A 79 0.48 -16.41 10.59
CA GLU A 79 1.38 -17.56 10.44
C GLU A 79 1.37 -18.12 9.01
N LYS A 80 0.20 -18.25 8.39
CA LYS A 80 0.07 -18.68 6.99
C LYS A 80 0.79 -17.72 6.05
N ILE A 81 0.63 -16.42 6.25
CA ILE A 81 1.31 -15.38 5.45
C ILE A 81 2.82 -15.50 5.61
N VAL A 82 3.32 -15.59 6.84
CA VAL A 82 4.74 -15.74 7.14
C VAL A 82 5.31 -17.03 6.54
N LYS A 83 4.56 -18.13 6.58
CA LYS A 83 4.97 -19.39 5.96
C LYS A 83 5.04 -19.27 4.43
N ALA A 84 4.04 -18.65 3.79
CA ALA A 84 4.03 -18.43 2.36
C ALA A 84 5.17 -17.50 1.89
N LEU A 85 5.55 -16.51 2.71
CA LEU A 85 6.74 -15.67 2.48
C LEU A 85 8.04 -16.47 2.57
N LYS A 86 8.17 -17.38 3.55
CA LYS A 86 9.34 -18.26 3.68
C LYS A 86 9.45 -19.29 2.55
N ASP A 87 8.31 -19.80 2.08
CA ASP A 87 8.22 -20.75 0.98
C ASP A 87 8.31 -20.07 -0.41
N GLU A 88 8.55 -18.75 -0.47
CA GLU A 88 8.57 -17.95 -1.71
C GLU A 88 7.28 -18.01 -2.55
N LYS A 89 6.18 -18.51 -1.99
CA LYS A 89 4.85 -18.56 -2.62
C LYS A 89 4.14 -17.21 -2.64
N MET A 90 4.60 -16.30 -1.79
CA MET A 90 4.10 -14.94 -1.69
C MET A 90 5.29 -14.00 -1.58
N THR A 91 5.18 -12.83 -2.23
CA THR A 91 6.19 -11.79 -2.12
C THR A 91 5.90 -10.86 -0.95
N LYS A 92 6.94 -10.20 -0.43
CA LYS A 92 6.78 -9.13 0.57
C LYS A 92 5.82 -8.04 0.08
N GLY A 93 5.84 -7.71 -1.21
CA GLY A 93 4.95 -6.72 -1.80
C GLY A 93 3.46 -7.08 -1.66
N VAL A 94 3.11 -8.36 -1.89
CA VAL A 94 1.72 -8.84 -1.72
C VAL A 94 1.29 -8.78 -0.26
N ALA A 95 2.14 -9.19 0.66
CA ALA A 95 1.83 -9.10 2.10
C ALA A 95 1.70 -7.65 2.59
N THR A 96 2.53 -6.73 2.10
CA THR A 96 2.40 -5.29 2.38
C THR A 96 1.13 -4.71 1.75
N ALA A 97 0.72 -5.18 0.57
CA ALA A 97 -0.53 -4.78 -0.07
C ALA A 97 -1.75 -5.18 0.77
N LEU A 98 -1.77 -6.37 1.37
CA LEU A 98 -2.84 -6.77 2.28
C LEU A 98 -3.01 -5.78 3.46
N ILE A 99 -1.92 -5.31 4.06
CA ILE A 99 -1.99 -4.31 5.13
C ILE A 99 -2.56 -2.98 4.61
N SER A 100 -2.20 -2.58 3.38
CA SER A 100 -2.79 -1.41 2.70
C SER A 100 -4.29 -1.60 2.45
N ASP A 101 -4.71 -2.80 2.06
CA ASP A 101 -6.13 -3.14 1.85
C ASP A 101 -6.90 -3.11 3.16
N MET A 102 -6.30 -3.53 4.28
CA MET A 102 -6.88 -3.40 5.61
C MET A 102 -7.10 -1.94 6.02
N VAL A 103 -6.13 -1.05 5.73
CA VAL A 103 -6.31 0.40 5.94
C VAL A 103 -7.47 0.92 5.09
N GLY A 104 -7.56 0.51 3.83
CA GLY A 104 -8.66 0.88 2.92
C GLY A 104 -10.02 0.41 3.43
N ALA A 105 -10.13 -0.86 3.83
CA ALA A 105 -11.34 -1.46 4.36
C ALA A 105 -11.78 -0.82 5.70
N ALA A 106 -10.84 -0.57 6.60
CA ALA A 106 -11.10 0.05 7.90
C ALA A 106 -11.53 1.51 7.80
N ARG A 107 -11.13 2.25 6.74
CA ARG A 107 -11.54 3.64 6.52
C ARG A 107 -13.01 3.77 6.09
N GLY A 108 -13.59 2.76 5.44
CA GLY A 108 -14.99 2.74 4.99
C GLY A 108 -15.39 3.91 4.07
N THR A 109 -16.70 4.07 3.83
CA THR A 109 -17.29 5.20 3.06
C THR A 109 -17.94 6.27 3.96
N HIS A 110 -18.22 6.01 5.24
CA HIS A 110 -18.91 6.92 6.17
C HIS A 110 -18.40 6.86 7.62
N ALA A 111 -18.83 7.86 8.40
CA ALA A 111 -18.30 8.36 9.68
C ALA A 111 -17.82 7.32 10.71
N PHE A 112 -16.60 7.58 11.20
CA PHE A 112 -15.86 6.77 12.16
C PHE A 112 -16.55 6.65 13.53
N PRO A 113 -16.79 5.43 14.03
CA PRO A 113 -17.00 5.25 15.46
C PRO A 113 -15.70 5.59 16.20
N ARG A 114 -15.72 6.60 17.07
CA ARG A 114 -14.55 7.01 17.90
C ARG A 114 -13.92 5.85 18.69
N THR A 115 -14.68 4.79 18.92
CA THR A 115 -14.23 3.57 19.59
C THR A 115 -13.21 2.77 18.79
N ALA A 116 -13.03 3.03 17.49
CA ALA A 116 -12.09 2.31 16.61
C ALA A 116 -10.86 3.14 16.22
N THR A 117 -10.69 4.36 16.76
CA THR A 117 -9.62 5.28 16.38
C THR A 117 -8.22 4.71 16.68
N GLU A 118 -8.02 4.07 17.84
CA GLU A 118 -6.74 3.44 18.20
C GLU A 118 -6.37 2.29 17.24
N GLY A 119 -7.35 1.48 16.84
CA GLY A 119 -7.15 0.40 15.86
C GLY A 119 -6.67 0.92 14.51
N LEU A 120 -7.22 2.04 14.03
CA LEU A 120 -6.79 2.67 12.79
C LEU A 120 -5.37 3.24 12.90
N GLU A 121 -5.03 3.86 14.03
CA GLU A 121 -3.67 4.33 14.26
C GLU A 121 -2.66 3.18 14.17
N HIS A 122 -2.99 2.03 14.78
CA HIS A 122 -2.16 0.83 14.64
C HIS A 122 -2.05 0.34 13.19
N LEU A 123 -3.14 0.36 12.42
CA LEU A 123 -3.12 -0.01 11.00
C LEU A 123 -2.25 0.92 10.16
N VAL A 124 -2.39 2.23 10.31
CA VAL A 124 -1.62 3.22 9.55
C VAL A 124 -0.14 3.11 9.88
N ARG A 125 0.22 3.01 11.16
CA ARG A 125 1.62 2.80 11.57
C ARG A 125 2.17 1.48 11.04
N ALA A 126 1.37 0.41 11.08
CA ALA A 126 1.78 -0.89 10.51
C ALA A 126 2.02 -0.81 9.00
N GLU A 127 1.21 -0.06 8.26
CA GLU A 127 1.39 0.18 6.83
C GLU A 127 2.69 0.94 6.54
N GLU A 128 3.02 1.95 7.36
CA GLU A 128 4.29 2.67 7.30
C GLU A 128 5.47 1.74 7.56
N TYR A 129 5.43 0.95 8.64
CA TYR A 129 6.50 0.00 8.97
C TYR A 129 6.65 -1.10 7.93
N ALA A 130 5.55 -1.63 7.37
CA ALA A 130 5.59 -2.70 6.38
C ALA A 130 6.28 -2.29 5.06
N ARG A 131 6.40 -0.98 4.80
CA ARG A 131 7.14 -0.44 3.65
C ARG A 131 8.65 -0.38 3.87
N ASP A 132 9.13 -0.46 5.12
CA ASP A 132 10.56 -0.49 5.39
C ASP A 132 11.19 -1.78 4.84
N ARG A 133 12.35 -1.65 4.19
CA ARG A 133 13.10 -2.76 3.59
C ARG A 133 13.39 -3.87 4.60
N SER A 134 13.70 -3.52 5.84
CA SER A 134 14.07 -4.45 6.92
C SER A 134 12.91 -4.90 7.82
N ALA A 135 11.68 -4.48 7.51
CA ALA A 135 10.52 -4.77 8.34
C ALA A 135 10.25 -6.27 8.53
N SER A 136 10.03 -6.66 9.79
CA SER A 136 9.55 -7.99 10.14
C SER A 136 8.03 -8.05 10.01
N LEU A 137 7.54 -8.54 8.87
CA LEU A 137 6.10 -8.71 8.63
C LEU A 137 5.44 -9.66 9.63
N LYS A 138 6.19 -10.62 10.19
CA LYS A 138 5.70 -11.49 11.26
C LYS A 138 5.25 -10.67 12.47
N ILE A 139 6.13 -9.81 12.98
CA ILE A 139 5.86 -9.00 14.18
C ILE A 139 4.71 -8.02 13.90
N ILE A 140 4.70 -7.41 12.71
CA ILE A 140 3.63 -6.47 12.32
C ILE A 140 2.27 -7.17 12.30
N LEU A 141 2.17 -8.33 11.65
CA LEU A 141 0.90 -9.06 11.53
C LEU A 141 0.44 -9.63 12.88
N GLU A 142 1.36 -10.14 13.72
CA GLU A 142 1.04 -10.61 15.07
C GLU A 142 0.58 -9.46 15.98
N HIS A 143 1.22 -8.30 15.90
CA HIS A 143 0.78 -7.08 16.59
C HIS A 143 -0.66 -6.72 16.18
N LEU A 144 -0.92 -6.60 14.87
CA LEU A 144 -2.26 -6.30 14.35
C LEU A 144 -3.30 -7.35 14.75
N ALA A 145 -2.94 -8.63 14.83
CA ALA A 145 -3.85 -9.68 15.26
C ALA A 145 -4.41 -9.44 16.67
N VAL A 146 -3.59 -8.89 17.57
CA VAL A 146 -3.90 -8.69 18.99
C VAL A 146 -4.53 -7.32 19.27
N VAL A 147 -4.00 -6.25 18.68
CA VAL A 147 -4.41 -4.88 19.05
C VAL A 147 -5.67 -4.38 18.35
N LEU A 148 -6.01 -4.96 17.20
CA LEU A 148 -7.17 -4.48 16.45
C LEU A 148 -8.46 -4.93 17.13
N PRO A 149 -9.45 -4.05 17.32
CA PRO A 149 -10.81 -4.48 17.68
C PRO A 149 -11.40 -5.33 16.55
N LYS A 150 -12.45 -6.09 16.84
CA LYS A 150 -13.26 -6.66 15.76
C LYS A 150 -13.99 -5.51 15.06
N MET A 151 -13.80 -5.41 13.75
CA MET A 151 -14.40 -4.37 12.91
C MET A 151 -15.46 -4.98 12.00
#